data_AF-A0A1Y3NYD7-F1
#
_entry.id   AF-A0A1Y3NYD7-F1
#
_cell.length_a   1.000
_cell.length_b   1.000
_cell.length_c   1.000
_cell.angle_alpha   90.00
_cell.angle_beta   90.00
_cell.angle_gamma   90.00
#
_symmetry.space_group_name_H-M   'P 1'
#
loop_
_entity.id
_entity.type
_entity.pdbx_description
1 polymer ?
#
loop_
_entity_poly.entity_id
_entity_poly.type
_entity_poly.pdbx_seq_one_letter_code
_entity_poly.pdbx_strand_id
1 'polypeptide(L)' 'MNIEDLKNIQSDLQRTANDLEGVSLNLSGHLLYLQHSIHARDVTDVVQQIDKLQASVEDLRDVAQRIDC' A
#
# COMPACT_ATOMS: atom_id res chain seq x y z
N MET A 1 -23.09 -12.14 8.94
CA MET A 1 -21.63 -12.32 9.04
C MET A 1 -21.33 -12.72 10.47
N ASN A 2 -20.62 -13.83 10.69
CA ASN A 2 -20.29 -14.24 12.05
C ASN A 2 -19.03 -13.49 12.53
N ILE A 3 -18.72 -13.56 13.83
CA ILE A 3 -17.56 -12.86 14.42
C ILE A 3 -16.23 -13.40 13.87
N GLU A 4 -16.19 -14.67 13.46
CA GLU A 4 -15.00 -15.31 12.90
C GLU A 4 -14.68 -14.79 11.49
N ASP A 5 -15.71 -14.60 10.66
CA ASP A 5 -15.62 -14.00 9.32
C ASP A 5 -15.07 -12.57 9.42
N LEU A 6 -15.55 -11.77 10.38
CA LEU A 6 -15.07 -10.41 10.61
C LEU A 6 -13.59 -10.36 11.02
N LYS A 7 -13.15 -11.28 11.88
CA LYS A 7 -11.73 -11.40 12.26
C LYS A 7 -10.83 -11.85 11.11
N ASN A 8 -11.33 -12.73 10.25
CA ASN A 8 -10.61 -13.14 9.05
C ASN A 8 -10.46 -11.96 8.09
N ILE A 9 -11.55 -11.21 7.82
CA ILE A 9 -11.52 -10.00 6.99
C ILE A 9 -10.55 -8.97 7.57
N GLN A 10 -10.59 -8.71 8.88
CA GLN A 10 -9.66 -7.81 9.55
C GLN A 10 -8.19 -8.22 9.33
N SER A 11 -7.90 -9.51 9.51
CA SER A 11 -6.54 -10.06 9.32
C SER A 11 -6.09 -9.95 7.87
N ASP A 12 -6.99 -10.18 6.92
CA ASP A 12 -6.71 -10.07 5.50
C ASP A 12 -6.44 -8.62 5.09
N LEU A 13 -7.24 -7.66 5.58
CA LEU A 13 -7.03 -6.23 5.36
C LEU A 13 -5.66 -5.77 5.87
N GLN A 14 -5.27 -6.20 7.08
CA GLN A 14 -3.94 -5.90 7.63
C GLN A 14 -2.82 -6.52 6.81
N ARG A 15 -2.98 -7.77 6.35
CA ARG A 15 -2.00 -8.44 5.49
C ARG A 15 -1.84 -7.70 4.17
N THR A 16 -2.95 -7.38 3.50
CA THR A 16 -2.92 -6.65 2.23
C THR A 16 -2.29 -5.27 2.41
N ALA A 17 -2.58 -4.55 3.51
CA ALA A 17 -1.93 -3.28 3.80
C ALA A 17 -0.40 -3.43 3.90
N ASN A 18 0.08 -4.45 4.62
CA ASN A 18 1.53 -4.71 4.74
C ASN A 18 2.17 -5.09 3.39
N ASP A 19 1.47 -5.87 2.56
CA ASP A 19 1.95 -6.23 1.22
C ASP A 19 2.07 -4.99 0.32
N LEU A 20 1.10 -4.07 0.37
CA LEU A 20 1.13 -2.81 -0.38
C LEU A 20 2.25 -1.87 0.09
N GLU A 21 2.55 -1.83 1.40
CA GLU A 21 3.73 -1.11 1.91
C GLU A 21 5.03 -1.70 1.34
N GLY A 22 5.13 -3.03 1.27
CA GLY A 22 6.26 -3.70 0.64
C GLY A 22 6.44 -3.32 -0.83
N VAL A 23 5.33 -3.25 -1.59
CA VAL A 23 5.36 -2.78 -3.00
C VAL A 23 5.79 -1.31 -3.07
N SER A 24 5.23 -0.44 -2.22
CA SER A 24 5.59 0.99 -2.15
C SER A 24 7.08 1.19 -1.85
N LEU A 25 7.65 0.37 -0.95
CA LEU A 25 9.08 0.42 -0.62
C LEU A 25 9.95 0.01 -1.82
N ASN A 26 9.57 -1.04 -2.53
CA ASN A 26 10.27 -1.47 -3.74
C ASN A 26 10.21 -0.41 -4.84
N LEU A 27 9.06 0.23 -5.03
CA LEU A 27 8.91 1.35 -5.97
C LEU A 27 9.76 2.56 -5.56
N SER A 28 9.91 2.83 -4.27
CA SER A 28 10.79 3.89 -3.78
C SER A 28 12.26 3.60 -4.12
N GLY A 29 12.70 2.34 -4.01
CA GLY A 29 14.01 1.92 -4.50
C GLY A 29 14.18 2.10 -6.01
N HIS A 30 13.14 1.78 -6.79
CA HIS A 30 13.14 1.98 -8.24
C HIS A 30 13.16 3.46 -8.62
N LEU A 31 12.46 4.31 -7.88
CA LEU A 31 12.46 5.76 -8.06
C LEU A 31 13.86 6.34 -7.93
N LEU A 32 14.62 5.92 -6.91
CA LEU A 32 16.03 6.34 -6.73
C LEU A 32 16.88 5.95 -7.95
N TYR A 33 16.68 4.76 -8.50
CA TYR A 33 17.34 4.34 -9.73
C TYR A 33 16.96 5.24 -10.92
N LEU A 34 15.66 5.50 -11.12
CA LEU A 34 15.16 6.31 -12.24
C LEU A 34 15.64 7.76 -12.18
N GLN A 35 15.75 8.34 -10.98
CA GLN A 35 16.24 9.70 -10.76
C GLN A 35 17.68 9.91 -11.26
N HIS A 36 18.49 8.84 -11.29
CA HIS A 36 19.84 8.86 -11.85
C HIS A 36 19.91 8.38 -13.30
N SER A 37 18.76 8.12 -13.94
CA SER A 37 18.66 7.66 -15.32
C SER A 37 18.15 8.76 -16.26
N ILE A 38 18.20 8.52 -17.57
CA ILE A 38 17.63 9.44 -18.59
C ILE A 38 16.09 9.42 -18.64
N HIS A 39 15.43 8.57 -17.85
CA HIS A 39 13.98 8.35 -17.87
C HIS A 39 13.23 9.22 -16.85
N ALA A 40 13.45 10.54 -16.90
CA ALA A 40 12.84 11.49 -15.97
C ALA A 40 11.29 11.50 -16.00
N ARG A 41 10.68 11.05 -17.10
CA ARG A 41 9.22 10.94 -17.23
C ARG A 41 8.66 9.83 -16.34
N ASP A 42 9.39 8.73 -16.20
CA ASP A 42 8.97 7.55 -15.43
C ASP A 42 9.03 7.82 -13.90
N VAL A 43 9.84 8.80 -13.47
CA VAL A 43 9.92 9.25 -12.08
C VAL A 43 8.57 9.77 -11.58
N THR A 44 7.85 10.56 -12.39
CA THR A 44 6.56 11.15 -11.98
C THR A 44 5.49 10.07 -11.86
N ASP A 45 5.45 9.13 -12.80
CA ASP A 45 4.49 8.03 -12.79
C ASP A 45 4.72 7.12 -11.57
N VAL A 46 5.98 6.81 -11.24
CA VAL A 46 6.32 5.98 -10.07
C VAL A 46 5.96 6.69 -8.76
N VAL A 47 6.21 8.00 -8.62
CA VAL A 47 5.78 8.78 -7.45
C VAL A 47 4.26 8.70 -7.27
N GLN A 48 3.49 8.90 -8.34
CA GLN A 48 2.03 8.81 -8.26
C GLN A 48 1.53 7.41 -7.87
N GLN A 49 2.22 6.34 -8.26
CA GLN A 49 1.86 5.00 -7.82
C GLN A 49 2.18 4.77 -6.34
N ILE A 50 3.30 5.28 -5.84
CA ILE A 50 3.64 5.25 -4.42
C ILE A 50 2.57 5.95 -3.59
N ASP A 51 2.16 7.16 -3.97
CA ASP A 51 1.14 7.93 -3.25
C ASP A 51 -0.21 7.19 -3.20
N LYS A 52 -0.64 6.58 -4.32
CA LYS A 52 -1.88 5.81 -4.39
C LYS A 52 -1.85 4.54 -3.52
N LEU A 53 -0.69 3.87 -3.48
CA LEU A 53 -0.50 2.70 -2.62
C LEU A 53 -0.57 3.10 -1.14
N GLN A 54 0.08 4.21 -0.77
CA GLN A 54 0.03 4.73 0.60
C GLN A 54 -1.40 5.08 1.02
N ALA A 55 -2.16 5.78 0.16
CA ALA A 55 -3.57 6.05 0.43
C ALA A 55 -4.39 4.76 0.61
N SER A 56 -4.15 3.75 -0.23
CA SER A 56 -4.84 2.45 -0.12
C SER A 56 -4.48 1.72 1.17
N VAL A 57 -3.23 1.81 1.64
CA VAL A 57 -2.79 1.26 2.92
C VAL A 57 -3.51 1.92 4.09
N GLU A 58 -3.64 3.25 4.06
CA GLU A 58 -4.36 4.02 5.08
C GLU A 58 -5.83 3.61 5.14
N ASP A 59 -6.50 3.51 3.98
CA ASP A 59 -7.90 3.08 3.88
C ASP A 59 -8.11 1.65 4.42
N LEU A 60 -7.24 0.71 4.05
CA LEU A 60 -7.30 -0.68 4.54
C LEU A 60 -7.14 -0.75 6.06
N ARG A 61 -6.24 0.07 6.63
CA ARG A 61 -6.01 0.13 8.07
C ARG A 61 -7.18 0.78 8.81
N ASP A 62 -7.78 1.84 8.28
CA ASP A 62 -9.00 2.44 8.86
C ASP A 62 -10.13 1.42 8.93
N VAL A 63 -10.40 0.72 7.82
CA VAL A 63 -11.44 -0.31 7.79
C VAL A 63 -11.14 -1.45 8.77
N ALA A 64 -9.89 -1.93 8.83
CA ALA A 64 -9.51 -2.98 9.77
C ALA A 64 -9.65 -2.55 11.24
N GLN A 65 -9.33 -1.30 11.58
CA GLN A 65 -9.53 -0.75 12.93
C GLN A 65 -11.00 -0.65 13.30
N ARG A 66 -11.85 -0.28 12.34
CA ARG A 66 -13.30 -0.18 12.53
C ARG A 66 -13.98 -1.54 12.72
N ILE A 67 -13.36 -2.63 12.28
CA ILE A 67 -13.82 -4.01 12.53
C ILE A 67 -13.42 -4.50 13.93
N ASP A 68 -12.36 -3.96 14.52
CA ASP A 68 -11.89 -4.30 15.87
C ASP A 68 -12.79 -3.72 16.99
N CYS A 69 -13.58 -2.69 16.66
CA CYS A 69 -14.47 -1.95 17.55
C CYS A 69 -15.88 -2.58 17.62
#